data_AF-Q6VFH6-F1
#
_entry.id   AF-Q6VFH6-F1
#
_cell.length_a   1.000
_cell.length_b   1.000
_cell.length_c   1.000
_cell.angle_alpha   90.00
_cell.angle_beta   90.00
_cell.angle_gamma   90.00
#
_symmetry.space_group_name_H-M   'P 1'
#
loop_
_entity.id
_entity.type
_entity.pdbx_description
1 polymer ?
#
loop_
_entity_poly.entity_id
_entity_poly.type
_entity_poly.pdbx_seq_one_letter_code
_entity_poly.pdbx_strand_id
1 'polypeptide(L)'
;YLGSTPVEQPKGIEVVKEAIRRLQFTQQMKKAEGGGNVKTKKVEITISVDGVAIQEPRSLTIMHQFPLHKISYCADEKGVKKFFSFIAKTGTGVTPTSSIASSGDDTNSSNNLTTSNGTEDRHECFVFISNKLASDITLTIGQAFDLAYRRYVSDSGKS
;
A
#
# COMPACT_ATOMS: atom_id res chain seq x y z
N TYR A 1 -6.22 -5.77 9.11
CA TYR A 1 -5.05 -5.48 8.28
C TYR A 1 -4.42 -6.80 7.85
N LEU A 2 -4.37 -7.06 6.54
CA LEU A 2 -3.72 -8.27 5.99
C LEU A 2 -2.21 -8.04 5.88
N GLY A 3 -1.81 -6.85 5.42
CA GLY A 3 -0.42 -6.43 5.28
C GLY A 3 -0.28 -5.38 4.18
N SER A 4 0.96 -5.06 3.83
CA SER A 4 1.32 -4.26 2.68
C SER A 4 2.41 -4.93 1.85
N THR A 5 2.48 -4.60 0.56
CA THR A 5 3.50 -5.13 -0.35
C THR A 5 3.84 -4.11 -1.43
N PRO A 6 5.12 -4.00 -1.86
CA PRO A 6 5.50 -3.16 -2.98
C PRO A 6 4.80 -3.57 -4.27
N VAL A 7 4.42 -2.56 -5.07
CA VAL A 7 3.79 -2.72 -6.37
C VAL A 7 4.47 -1.80 -7.39
N GLU A 8 4.49 -2.23 -8.64
CA GLU A 8 5.16 -1.50 -9.72
C GLU A 8 4.33 -0.33 -10.25
N GLN A 9 3.00 -0.43 -10.13
CA GLN A 9 2.08 0.53 -10.73
C GLN A 9 1.28 1.27 -9.65
N PRO A 10 1.02 2.58 -9.83
CA PRO A 10 0.24 3.38 -8.88
C PRO A 10 -1.24 2.98 -8.81
N LYS A 11 -1.74 2.24 -9.79
CA LYS A 11 -3.15 1.89 -9.94
C LYS A 11 -3.34 0.62 -10.76
N GLY A 12 -4.49 -0.02 -10.61
CA GLY A 12 -4.91 -1.13 -11.46
C GLY A 12 -5.52 -2.28 -10.69
N ILE A 13 -6.58 -2.87 -11.26
CA ILE A 13 -7.26 -4.02 -10.65
C ILE A 13 -6.32 -5.22 -10.54
N GLU A 14 -5.54 -5.50 -11.59
CA GLU A 14 -4.62 -6.64 -11.58
C GLU A 14 -3.48 -6.46 -10.57
N VAL A 15 -3.01 -5.23 -10.40
CA VAL A 15 -1.99 -4.87 -9.40
C VAL A 15 -2.50 -5.17 -7.99
N VAL A 16 -3.75 -4.81 -7.70
CA VAL A 16 -4.39 -5.10 -6.40
C VAL A 16 -4.62 -6.60 -6.20
N LYS A 17 -5.10 -7.32 -7.23
CA LYS A 17 -5.30 -8.78 -7.16
C LYS A 17 -4.01 -9.52 -6.87
N GLU A 18 -2.93 -9.12 -7.55
CA GLU A 18 -1.60 -9.69 -7.36
C GLU A 18 -1.08 -9.41 -5.94
N ALA A 19 -1.25 -8.18 -5.43
CA ALA A 19 -0.89 -7.84 -4.06
C ALA A 19 -1.66 -8.66 -3.01
N ILE A 20 -2.98 -8.85 -3.21
CA ILE A 20 -3.82 -9.70 -2.35
C ILE A 20 -3.30 -11.14 -2.37
N ARG A 21 -3.02 -11.70 -3.55
CA ARG A 21 -2.52 -13.09 -3.71
C ARG A 21 -1.20 -13.30 -2.97
N ARG A 22 -0.22 -12.39 -3.16
CA ARG A 22 1.08 -12.42 -2.47
C ARG A 22 0.94 -12.41 -0.95
N LEU A 23 0.09 -11.54 -0.42
CA LEU A 23 -0.13 -11.41 1.02
C LEU A 23 -0.89 -12.60 1.62
N GLN A 24 -1.86 -13.16 0.91
CA GLN A 24 -2.55 -14.39 1.32
C GLN A 24 -1.57 -15.56 1.42
N PHE A 25 -0.69 -15.73 0.41
CA PHE A 25 0.33 -16.77 0.45
C PHE A 25 1.29 -16.60 1.63
N THR A 26 1.79 -15.37 1.83
CA THR A 26 2.67 -15.02 2.95
C THR A 26 2.01 -15.33 4.30
N GLN A 27 0.71 -15.05 4.45
CA GLN A 27 -0.04 -15.37 5.65
C GLN A 27 -0.23 -16.88 5.84
N GLN A 28 -0.50 -17.63 4.77
CA GLN A 28 -0.63 -19.08 4.83
C GLN A 28 0.68 -19.74 5.28
N MET A 29 1.84 -19.29 4.77
CA MET A 29 3.16 -19.78 5.20
C MET A 29 3.40 -19.50 6.69
N LYS A 30 3.15 -18.27 7.15
CA LYS A 30 3.25 -17.93 8.59
C LYS A 30 2.34 -18.79 9.47
N LYS A 31 1.15 -19.14 8.98
CA LYS A 31 0.21 -20.02 9.69
C LYS A 31 0.71 -21.47 9.75
N ALA A 32 1.38 -21.94 8.71
CA ALA A 32 1.94 -23.29 8.63
C ALA A 32 3.14 -23.47 9.57
N GLU A 33 4.01 -22.47 9.67
CA GLU A 33 5.20 -22.51 10.54
C GLU A 33 4.87 -22.25 12.02
N GLY A 34 3.89 -21.40 12.31
CA GLY A 34 3.63 -20.86 13.65
C GLY A 34 2.58 -21.58 14.51
N GLY A 35 2.12 -22.77 14.13
CA GLY A 35 1.15 -23.53 14.93
C GLY A 35 -0.18 -22.79 15.15
N GLY A 36 -0.97 -22.62 14.07
CA GLY A 36 -2.43 -22.58 14.17
C GLY A 36 -3.14 -21.26 14.55
N ASN A 37 -2.48 -20.17 14.94
CA ASN A 37 -3.22 -18.96 15.36
C ASN A 37 -2.60 -17.60 14.98
N VAL A 38 -2.07 -17.46 13.76
CA VAL A 38 -1.67 -16.15 13.22
C VAL A 38 -2.91 -15.31 12.93
N LYS A 39 -3.33 -14.51 13.92
CA LYS A 39 -4.45 -13.57 13.80
C LYS A 39 -4.01 -12.32 13.05
N THR A 40 -4.83 -11.88 12.10
CA THR A 40 -4.65 -10.58 11.44
C THR A 40 -4.81 -9.45 12.45
N LYS A 41 -3.91 -8.46 12.39
CA LYS A 41 -3.99 -7.29 13.26
C LYS A 41 -5.29 -6.52 12.97
N LYS A 42 -6.09 -6.28 14.02
CA LYS A 42 -7.25 -5.39 13.94
C LYS A 42 -6.75 -3.95 13.94
N VAL A 43 -7.32 -3.15 13.05
CA VAL A 43 -6.97 -1.74 12.88
C VAL A 43 -8.25 -0.93 12.70
N GLU A 44 -8.17 0.33 13.02
CA GLU A 44 -9.15 1.35 12.67
C GLU A 44 -8.60 2.19 11.52
N ILE A 45 -9.47 2.56 10.58
CA ILE A 45 -9.13 3.40 9.42
C ILE A 45 -9.90 4.71 9.57
N THR A 46 -9.17 5.82 9.60
CA THR A 46 -9.73 7.18 9.60
C THR A 46 -9.51 7.81 8.24
N ILE A 47 -10.56 8.32 7.62
CA ILE A 47 -10.52 8.95 6.29
C ILE A 47 -10.99 10.39 6.42
N SER A 48 -10.22 11.30 5.81
CA SER A 48 -10.54 12.72 5.72
C SER A 48 -10.04 13.27 4.39
N VAL A 49 -10.41 14.52 4.10
CA VAL A 49 -9.86 15.30 2.98
C VAL A 49 -8.36 15.52 3.08
N ASP A 50 -7.81 15.47 4.29
CA ASP A 50 -6.37 15.66 4.52
C ASP A 50 -5.59 14.37 4.27
N GLY A 51 -6.20 13.21 4.53
CA GLY A 51 -5.55 11.92 4.34
C GLY A 51 -6.24 10.74 5.00
N VAL A 52 -5.52 9.62 4.99
CA VAL A 52 -5.92 8.34 5.60
C VAL A 52 -4.93 7.97 6.70
N ALA A 53 -5.46 7.64 7.86
CA ALA A 53 -4.68 7.10 8.98
C ALA A 53 -5.14 5.67 9.31
N ILE A 54 -4.19 4.82 9.65
CA ILE A 54 -4.41 3.44 10.09
C ILE A 54 -3.84 3.34 11.49
N GLN A 55 -4.68 2.99 12.46
CA GLN A 55 -4.30 2.92 13.85
C GLN A 55 -4.70 1.60 14.50
N GLU A 56 -3.98 1.21 15.54
CA GLU A 56 -4.39 0.10 16.38
C GLU A 56 -5.45 0.57 17.40
N PRO A 57 -6.64 -0.05 17.45
CA PRO A 57 -7.79 0.49 18.17
C PRO A 57 -7.62 0.51 19.70
N ARG A 58 -6.72 -0.32 20.25
CA ARG A 58 -6.50 -0.40 21.71
C ARG A 58 -5.41 0.53 22.20
N SER A 59 -4.27 0.56 21.50
CA SER A 59 -3.12 1.37 21.87
C SER A 59 -3.18 2.79 21.29
N LEU A 60 -4.13 3.06 20.38
CA LEU A 60 -4.23 4.29 19.59
C LEU A 60 -2.93 4.63 18.84
N THR A 61 -2.05 3.63 18.65
CA THR A 61 -0.80 3.81 17.94
C THR A 61 -1.08 3.92 16.44
N ILE A 62 -0.72 5.06 15.85
CA ILE A 62 -0.80 5.28 14.41
C ILE A 62 0.28 4.41 13.75
N MET A 63 -0.16 3.45 12.95
CA MET A 63 0.72 2.55 12.21
C MET A 63 1.17 3.16 10.89
N HIS A 64 0.23 3.78 10.17
CA HIS A 64 0.49 4.45 8.90
C HIS A 64 -0.38 5.69 8.79
N GLN A 65 0.17 6.73 8.18
CA GLN A 65 -0.56 7.95 7.88
C GLN A 65 -0.10 8.49 6.53
N PHE A 66 -1.05 8.65 5.61
CA PHE A 66 -0.79 9.12 4.27
C PHE A 66 -1.63 10.36 4.01
N PRO A 67 -1.00 11.49 3.61
CA PRO A 67 -1.73 12.58 2.98
C PRO A 67 -2.55 12.06 1.79
N LEU A 68 -3.74 12.61 1.58
CA LEU A 68 -4.66 12.08 0.57
C LEU A 68 -4.03 12.10 -0.84
N HIS A 69 -3.27 13.15 -1.17
CA HIS A 69 -2.56 13.28 -2.45
C HIS A 69 -1.48 12.21 -2.70
N LYS A 70 -1.05 11.45 -1.68
CA LYS A 70 -0.11 10.33 -1.86
C LYS A 70 -0.81 9.02 -2.16
N ILE A 71 -2.13 8.93 -1.97
CA ILE A 71 -2.90 7.74 -2.31
C ILE A 71 -3.26 7.86 -3.79
N SER A 72 -2.83 6.90 -4.59
CA SER A 72 -2.99 6.92 -6.05
C SER A 72 -4.15 6.06 -6.53
N TYR A 73 -4.61 5.12 -5.71
CA TYR A 73 -5.69 4.22 -6.05
C TYR A 73 -6.32 3.59 -4.81
N CYS A 74 -7.63 3.35 -4.82
CA CYS A 74 -8.32 2.52 -3.85
C CYS A 74 -9.32 1.61 -4.56
N ALA A 75 -9.46 0.38 -4.09
CA ALA A 75 -10.35 -0.60 -4.68
C ALA A 75 -10.83 -1.62 -3.65
N ASP A 76 -12.06 -2.07 -3.82
CA ASP A 76 -12.54 -3.32 -3.27
C ASP A 76 -12.38 -4.45 -4.31
N GLU A 77 -12.20 -5.68 -3.84
CA GLU A 77 -12.16 -6.84 -4.74
C GLU A 77 -13.58 -7.37 -5.01
N LYS A 78 -14.11 -7.10 -6.20
CA LYS A 78 -15.40 -7.62 -6.67
C LYS A 78 -15.31 -9.11 -6.99
N GLY A 79 -15.54 -9.95 -5.98
CA GLY A 79 -15.56 -11.42 -6.11
C GLY A 79 -15.44 -12.07 -4.75
N VAL A 80 -14.62 -11.48 -3.89
CA VAL A 80 -14.49 -11.84 -2.49
C VAL A 80 -14.78 -10.59 -1.68
N LYS A 81 -16.02 -10.45 -1.15
CA LYS A 81 -16.52 -9.29 -0.36
C LYS A 81 -15.81 -9.07 0.99
N LYS A 82 -14.48 -9.16 0.98
CA LYS A 82 -13.64 -9.16 2.15
C LYS A 82 -12.46 -8.23 2.00
N PHE A 83 -12.04 -7.87 0.79
CA PHE A 83 -10.83 -7.07 0.61
C PHE A 83 -11.14 -5.63 0.26
N PHE A 84 -10.54 -4.74 1.03
CA PHE A 84 -10.37 -3.34 0.71
C PHE A 84 -8.87 -3.07 0.60
N SER A 85 -8.45 -2.34 -0.43
CA SER A 85 -7.05 -2.01 -0.66
C SER A 85 -6.89 -0.58 -1.12
N PHE A 86 -5.75 0.02 -0.79
CA PHE A 86 -5.30 1.25 -1.42
C PHE A 86 -3.80 1.21 -1.74
N ILE A 87 -3.41 1.95 -2.77
CA ILE A 87 -2.01 2.11 -3.19
C ILE A 87 -1.59 3.53 -2.80
N ALA A 88 -0.46 3.63 -2.11
CA ALA A 88 0.14 4.91 -1.76
C ALA A 88 1.57 5.00 -2.29
N LYS A 89 1.96 6.22 -2.65
CA LYS A 89 3.35 6.59 -2.92
C LYS A 89 4.10 6.65 -1.60
N THR A 90 5.05 5.74 -1.43
CA THR A 90 5.97 5.75 -0.30
C THR A 90 7.23 6.50 -0.73
N GLY A 91 7.70 7.43 0.11
CA GLY A 91 8.96 8.13 -0.16
C GLY A 91 10.12 7.14 -0.21
N THR A 92 11.25 7.54 -0.81
CA THR A 92 12.46 6.71 -0.97
C THR A 92 13.02 6.21 0.37
N GLY A 93 12.43 5.18 0.96
CA GLY A 93 12.90 4.51 2.16
C GLY A 93 13.83 3.38 1.73
N VAL A 94 15.13 3.58 1.91
CA VAL A 94 16.20 2.58 1.74
C VAL A 94 15.70 1.17 2.10
N THR A 95 15.70 0.25 1.14
CA THR A 95 15.49 -1.17 1.43
C THR A 95 16.62 -1.60 2.37
N PRO A 96 16.36 -2.32 3.49
CA PRO A 96 17.43 -2.98 4.23
C PRO A 96 17.82 -4.22 3.42
N THR A 97 18.48 -4.01 2.28
CA THR A 97 19.16 -5.10 1.57
C THR A 97 20.41 -5.38 2.39
N SER A 98 20.35 -6.46 3.16
CA SER A 98 21.46 -7.14 3.78
C SER A 98 22.75 -6.96 2.97
N SER A 99 23.68 -6.17 3.52
CA SER A 99 25.06 -6.11 3.08
C SER A 99 25.71 -7.46 3.35
N ILE A 100 25.54 -8.40 2.42
CA ILE A 100 26.45 -9.52 2.29
C ILE A 100 27.68 -8.94 1.59
N ALA A 101 28.67 -8.59 2.39
CA ALA A 101 30.03 -8.42 1.90
C ALA A 101 30.49 -9.78 1.38
N SER A 102 30.71 -9.88 0.07
CA SER A 102 31.44 -11.00 -0.54
C SER A 102 32.50 -10.43 -1.47
N SER A 103 33.72 -10.74 -1.10
CA SER A 103 34.99 -10.44 -1.74
C SER A 103 35.09 -11.02 -3.17
N GLY A 104 35.69 -10.22 -4.06
CA GLY A 104 36.47 -10.56 -5.27
C GLY A 104 36.13 -11.78 -6.14
N ASP A 105 35.80 -11.52 -7.41
CA ASP A 105 36.34 -12.25 -8.58
C ASP A 105 36.12 -11.41 -9.86
N ASP A 106 37.13 -11.36 -10.74
CA ASP A 106 37.10 -10.62 -12.01
C ASP A 106 36.61 -11.55 -13.13
N THR A 107 35.45 -11.28 -13.73
CA THR A 107 35.15 -11.78 -15.08
C THR A 107 34.07 -10.97 -15.80
N ASN A 108 34.41 -10.58 -17.03
CA ASN A 108 33.63 -9.78 -17.96
C ASN A 108 32.32 -10.49 -18.36
N SER A 109 31.18 -9.87 -18.09
CA SER A 109 29.91 -10.19 -18.74
C SER A 109 29.10 -8.93 -18.94
N SER A 110 28.99 -8.57 -20.22
CA SER A 110 28.13 -7.54 -20.77
C SER A 110 26.76 -7.57 -20.10
N ASN A 111 26.38 -6.49 -19.42
CA ASN A 111 24.98 -6.12 -19.28
C ASN A 111 24.84 -4.62 -19.07
N ASN A 112 24.19 -4.03 -20.07
CA ASN A 112 23.65 -2.68 -20.18
C ASN A 112 23.50 -1.95 -18.84
N LEU A 113 24.49 -1.11 -18.51
CA LEU A 113 24.40 -0.17 -17.41
C LEU A 113 23.64 1.07 -17.89
N THR A 114 22.32 1.04 -17.76
CA THR A 114 21.51 2.25 -17.78
C THR A 114 21.60 2.95 -16.41
N THR A 115 22.61 3.79 -16.27
CA THR A 115 22.77 4.73 -15.16
C THR A 115 21.72 5.84 -15.24
N SER A 116 20.67 5.67 -14.41
CA SER A 116 20.00 6.65 -13.53
C SER A 116 19.68 8.07 -14.03
N ASN A 117 18.41 8.47 -13.88
CA ASN A 117 18.01 9.67 -13.13
C ASN A 117 16.48 9.77 -13.02
N GLY A 118 15.91 9.18 -11.97
CA GLY A 118 14.54 9.42 -11.56
C GLY A 118 14.40 9.01 -10.11
N THR A 119 13.88 9.88 -9.27
CA THR A 119 13.34 9.45 -7.98
C THR A 119 12.22 8.46 -8.30
N GLU A 120 12.51 7.16 -8.31
CA GLU A 120 11.49 6.16 -8.61
C GLU A 120 10.38 6.29 -7.56
N ASP A 121 9.20 6.68 -8.04
CA ASP A 121 7.99 6.74 -7.25
C ASP A 121 7.64 5.32 -6.83
N ARG A 122 8.08 4.94 -5.63
CA ARG A 122 7.78 3.62 -5.09
C ARG A 122 6.34 3.58 -4.61
N HIS A 123 5.65 2.55 -5.03
CA HIS A 123 4.26 2.33 -4.68
C HIS A 123 4.14 1.12 -3.76
N GLU A 124 3.30 1.25 -2.76
CA GLU A 124 2.99 0.18 -1.83
C GLU A 124 1.47 0.00 -1.74
N CYS A 125 1.03 -1.24 -1.87
CA CYS A 125 -0.37 -1.62 -1.76
C CYS A 125 -0.66 -2.11 -0.34
N PHE A 126 -1.61 -1.47 0.34
CA PHE A 126 -2.08 -1.81 1.67
C PHE A 126 -3.39 -2.57 1.56
N VAL A 127 -3.46 -3.77 2.13
CA VAL A 127 -4.62 -4.66 2.01
C VAL A 127 -5.26 -4.90 3.37
N PHE A 128 -6.58 -4.78 3.41
CA PHE A 128 -7.42 -4.93 4.59
C PHE A 128 -8.48 -5.98 4.35
N ILE A 129 -8.88 -6.62 5.45
CA ILE A 129 -9.99 -7.57 5.45
C ILE A 129 -11.16 -6.92 6.18
N SER A 130 -12.29 -6.73 5.49
CA SER A 130 -13.56 -6.24 6.01
C SER A 130 -14.73 -6.94 5.32
N ASN A 131 -15.54 -7.66 6.11
CA ASN A 131 -16.69 -8.42 5.57
C ASN A 131 -17.88 -7.55 5.16
N LYS A 132 -17.96 -6.32 5.69
CA LYS A 132 -19.15 -5.45 5.55
C LYS A 132 -18.83 -4.08 4.99
N LEU A 133 -17.65 -3.55 5.29
CA LEU A 133 -17.33 -2.14 5.02
C LEU A 133 -16.42 -1.94 3.80
N ALA A 134 -15.98 -2.99 3.10
CA ALA A 134 -15.00 -2.84 2.02
C ALA A 134 -15.45 -1.86 0.93
N SER A 135 -16.70 -2.00 0.47
CA SER A 135 -17.31 -1.09 -0.51
C SER A 135 -17.47 0.33 0.04
N ASP A 136 -17.97 0.47 1.27
CA ASP A 136 -18.22 1.77 1.89
C ASP A 136 -16.92 2.54 2.15
N ILE A 137 -15.84 1.84 2.53
CA ILE A 137 -14.51 2.43 2.71
C ILE A 137 -13.99 2.95 1.36
N THR A 138 -14.07 2.14 0.29
CA THR A 138 -13.68 2.58 -1.07
C THR A 138 -14.46 3.81 -1.51
N LEU A 139 -15.78 3.83 -1.27
CA LEU A 139 -16.63 4.97 -1.60
C LEU A 139 -16.25 6.22 -0.80
N THR A 140 -16.00 6.07 0.51
CA THR A 140 -15.62 7.17 1.41
C THR A 140 -14.29 7.81 0.96
N ILE A 141 -13.32 7.00 0.54
CA ILE A 141 -12.05 7.53 -0.01
C ILE A 141 -12.29 8.25 -1.33
N GLY A 142 -13.12 7.68 -2.23
CA GLY A 142 -13.50 8.34 -3.49
C GLY A 142 -14.12 9.72 -3.25
N GLN A 143 -15.05 9.82 -2.29
CA GLN A 143 -15.66 11.09 -1.90
C GLN A 143 -14.64 12.08 -1.31
N ALA A 144 -13.68 11.60 -0.52
CA ALA A 144 -12.60 12.44 -0.01
C ALA A 144 -11.73 12.99 -1.14
N PHE A 145 -11.39 12.17 -2.14
CA PHE A 145 -10.66 12.61 -3.34
C PHE A 145 -11.41 13.69 -4.10
N ASP A 146 -12.70 13.47 -4.38
CA ASP A 146 -13.53 14.44 -5.10
C ASP A 146 -13.62 15.79 -4.36
N LEU A 147 -13.75 15.73 -3.02
CA LEU A 147 -13.81 16.93 -2.20
C LEU A 147 -12.46 17.66 -2.16
N ALA A 148 -11.35 16.93 -2.01
CA ALA A 148 -10.01 17.50 -2.02
C ALA A 148 -9.65 18.12 -3.39
N TYR A 149 -9.98 17.43 -4.49
CA TYR A 149 -9.76 17.95 -5.85
C TYR A 149 -10.54 19.23 -6.10
N ARG A 150 -11.81 19.28 -5.71
CA ARG A 150 -12.64 20.48 -5.86
C ARG A 150 -12.09 21.68 -5.10
N ARG A 151 -11.57 21.46 -3.88
CA ARG A 151 -10.89 22.49 -3.09
C ARG A 151 -9.62 22.96 -3.80
N TYR A 152 -8.78 22.03 -4.23
CA TYR A 152 -7.55 22.35 -4.97
C TYR A 152 -7.84 23.21 -6.20
N VAL A 153 -8.82 22.86 -7.04
CA VAL A 153 -9.16 23.64 -8.23
C VAL A 153 -9.72 25.02 -7.87
N SER A 154 -10.54 25.13 -6.81
CA SER A 154 -11.12 26.40 -6.37
C SER A 154 -10.06 27.38 -5.83
N ASP A 155 -9.01 26.86 -5.20
CA ASP A 155 -7.90 27.65 -4.67
C ASP A 155 -6.87 27.98 -5.77
N SER A 156 -6.60 27.03 -6.69
CA SER A 156 -5.69 27.21 -7.83
C SER A 156 -6.23 28.16 -8.90
N GLY A 157 -7.55 28.29 -9.01
CA GLY A 157 -8.22 29.17 -9.98
C GLY A 157 -8.40 30.62 -9.50
N LYS A 158 -7.94 30.95 -8.29
CA LYS A 158 -8.02 32.31 -7.69
C LYS A 158 -6.70 33.10 -7.74
N SER A 159 -5.71 32.62 -8.48
CA SER A 159 -4.43 33.34 -8.72
C SER A 159 -4.50 34.22 -9.95
#